data_AF-A0A2N2BRW4-F1
#
_entry.id   AF-A0A2N2BRW4-F1
#
_cell.length_a   1.000
_cell.length_b   1.000
_cell.length_c   1.000
_cell.angle_alpha   90.00
_cell.angle_beta   90.00
_cell.angle_gamma   90.00
#
_symmetry.space_group_name_H-M   'P 1'
#
loop_
_entity.id
_entity.type
_entity.pdbx_description
1 polymer ?
#
loop_
_entity_poly.entity_id
_entity_poly.type
_entity_poly.pdbx_seq_one_letter_code
_entity_poly.pdbx_strand_id
1 'polypeptide(L)'
;MTKLLKEKLDTIEIKLKNFCKNGYPMSRSEARRIVESLSSFQEVIINFEYISNAGQAFCHEVFIVFQNKNPNIKINYINANEAVDGMINRVLNTSKILNSK
;
A
#
# COMPACT_ATOMS: atom_id res chain seq x y z
N MET A 1 -33.23 1.46 12.92
CA MET A 1 -32.12 0.63 12.40
C MET A 1 -31.33 1.47 11.39
N THR A 2 -30.63 2.48 11.90
CA THR A 2 -29.87 3.45 11.10
C THR A 2 -28.59 2.78 10.62
N LYS A 3 -28.62 2.30 9.37
CA LYS A 3 -27.41 1.98 8.63
C LYS A 3 -26.75 3.34 8.36
N LEU A 4 -25.95 3.81 9.31
CA LEU A 4 -24.99 4.90 9.08
C LEU A 4 -24.17 4.46 7.86
N LEU A 5 -24.48 5.04 6.71
CA LEU A 5 -23.54 5.08 5.59
C LEU A 5 -22.29 5.71 6.19
N LYS A 6 -21.27 4.89 6.49
CA LYS A 6 -19.93 5.42 6.75
C LYS A 6 -19.56 6.14 5.46
N GLU A 7 -19.68 7.46 5.47
CA GLU A 7 -19.10 8.30 4.43
C GLU A 7 -17.63 7.92 4.35
N LYS A 8 -17.23 7.39 3.20
CA LYS A 8 -15.82 7.11 2.97
C LYS A 8 -15.12 8.45 2.86
N LEU A 9 -14.00 8.58 3.57
CA LEU A 9 -13.14 9.75 3.49
C LEU A 9 -12.50 9.82 2.10
N ASP A 10 -12.28 11.01 1.55
CA ASP A 10 -11.82 11.18 0.17
C ASP A 10 -10.40 10.63 -0.03
N THR A 11 -9.38 11.32 0.49
CA THR A 11 -7.97 10.97 0.29
C THR A 11 -7.20 11.02 1.60
N ILE A 12 -6.27 10.09 1.80
CA ILE A 12 -5.29 10.14 2.90
C ILE A 12 -3.87 9.91 2.39
N GLU A 13 -2.93 10.69 2.92
CA GLU A 13 -1.51 10.41 2.81
C GLU A 13 -1.00 9.77 4.10
N ILE A 14 -0.32 8.63 3.99
CA ILE A 14 0.39 8.00 5.10
C ILE A 14 1.91 8.07 4.87
N LYS A 15 2.63 8.61 5.85
CA LYS A 15 4.10 8.63 5.84
C LYS A 15 4.65 7.37 6.47
N LEU A 16 5.23 6.48 5.67
CA LEU A 16 5.70 5.17 6.16
C LEU A 16 6.75 5.30 7.26
N LYS A 17 7.55 6.36 7.28
CA LYS A 17 8.52 6.64 8.36
C LYS A 17 7.89 6.66 9.76
N ASN A 18 6.60 6.99 9.88
CA ASN A 18 5.88 7.01 11.16
C ASN A 18 5.54 5.59 11.66
N PHE A 19 5.58 4.59 10.78
CA PHE A 19 5.23 3.20 11.08
C PHE A 19 6.47 2.28 11.03
N CYS A 20 7.42 2.57 10.14
CA CYS A 20 8.60 1.78 9.85
C CYS A 20 9.84 2.47 10.42
N LYS A 21 10.10 2.30 11.72
CA LYS A 21 11.19 2.99 12.44
C LYS A 21 12.59 2.74 11.88
N ASN A 22 12.80 1.60 11.21
CA ASN A 22 14.08 1.23 10.60
C ASN A 22 14.25 1.76 9.16
N GLY A 23 13.24 2.44 8.60
CA GLY A 23 13.25 2.93 7.21
C GLY A 23 13.26 1.80 6.17
N TYR A 24 12.96 0.56 6.56
CA TYR A 24 13.01 -0.60 5.67
C TYR A 24 11.82 -1.56 5.95
N PRO A 25 10.62 -1.25 5.44
CA PRO A 25 9.46 -2.12 5.51
C PRO A 25 9.69 -3.42 4.74
N MET A 26 9.51 -4.57 5.40
CA MET A 26 9.91 -5.86 4.82
C MET A 26 8.79 -6.90 4.74
N SER A 27 7.95 -6.99 5.77
CA SER A 27 7.06 -8.14 5.96
C SER A 27 5.61 -7.88 5.55
N ARG A 28 4.86 -8.94 5.21
CA ARG A 28 3.40 -8.86 5.00
C ARG A 28 2.66 -8.41 6.26
N SER A 29 3.10 -8.88 7.43
CA SER A 29 2.44 -8.54 8.70
C SER A 29 2.60 -7.05 9.04
N GLU A 30 3.74 -6.46 8.69
CA GLU A 30 3.95 -5.02 8.79
C GLU A 30 3.03 -4.24 7.85
N ALA A 31 2.97 -4.63 6.57
CA ALA A 31 2.04 -4.03 5.60
C ALA A 31 0.59 -4.11 6.07
N ARG A 32 0.11 -5.29 6.48
CA ARG A 32 -1.28 -5.49 6.95
C ARG A 32 -1.66 -4.54 8.08
N ARG A 33 -0.79 -4.43 9.10
CA ARG A 33 -1.03 -3.51 10.23
C ARG A 33 -1.19 -2.06 9.78
N ILE A 34 -0.51 -1.65 8.72
CA ILE A 34 -0.59 -0.28 8.17
C ILE A 34 -1.87 -0.10 7.36
N VAL A 35 -2.18 -1.03 6.45
CA VAL A 35 -3.24 -0.82 5.44
C VAL A 35 -4.65 -1.18 5.93
N GLU A 36 -4.79 -2.04 6.95
CA GLU A 36 -6.12 -2.47 7.44
C GLU A 36 -7.00 -1.29 7.90
N SER A 37 -6.41 -0.29 8.53
CA SER A 37 -7.10 0.92 9.00
C SER A 37 -7.49 1.88 7.86
N LEU A 38 -7.00 1.66 6.64
CA LEU A 38 -7.19 2.57 5.50
C LEU A 38 -8.40 2.19 4.63
N SER A 39 -9.13 1.14 4.98
CA SER A 39 -10.27 0.63 4.20
C SER A 39 -11.46 1.60 4.07
N SER A 40 -11.51 2.64 4.91
CA SER A 40 -12.54 3.68 4.90
C SER A 40 -12.28 4.83 3.92
N PHE A 41 -11.11 4.88 3.26
CA PHE A 41 -10.79 5.94 2.30
C PHE A 41 -11.15 5.56 0.87
N GLN A 42 -11.30 6.54 -0.02
CA GLN A 42 -11.42 6.33 -1.47
C GLN A 42 -10.04 6.29 -2.14
N GLU A 43 -9.10 7.12 -1.69
CA GLU A 43 -7.73 7.14 -2.18
C GLU A 43 -6.73 7.12 -1.02
N VAL A 44 -5.67 6.31 -1.17
CA VAL A 44 -4.58 6.18 -0.22
C VAL A 44 -3.27 6.48 -0.95
N ILE A 45 -2.53 7.45 -0.43
CA ILE A 45 -1.20 7.83 -0.91
C ILE A 45 -0.18 7.32 0.10
N ILE A 46 0.69 6.41 -0.33
CA ILE A 46 1.77 5.88 0.49
C ILE A 46 3.03 6.70 0.23
N ASN A 47 3.43 7.49 1.22
CA ASN A 47 4.60 8.33 1.14
C ASN A 47 5.83 7.56 1.68
N PHE A 48 6.78 7.30 0.77
CA PHE A 48 8.03 6.58 1.01
C PHE A 48 9.20 7.50 1.39
N GLU A 49 8.93 8.77 1.73
CA GLU A 49 9.96 9.68 2.26
C GLU A 49 10.66 9.06 3.47
N TYR A 50 12.00 9.05 3.46
CA TYR A 50 12.89 8.40 4.43
C TYR A 50 12.84 6.87 4.46
N ILE A 51 12.26 6.23 3.44
CA ILE A 51 12.36 4.78 3.24
C ILE A 51 13.51 4.52 2.27
N SER A 52 14.49 3.73 2.72
CA SER A 52 15.67 3.42 1.91
C SER A 52 15.41 2.26 0.95
N ASN A 53 14.56 1.30 1.34
CA ASN A 53 14.25 0.13 0.55
C ASN A 53 12.91 -0.49 1.02
N ALA A 54 12.31 -1.40 0.24
CA ALA A 54 11.09 -2.10 0.60
C ALA A 54 11.17 -3.59 0.20
N GLY A 55 10.68 -4.47 1.05
CA GLY A 55 10.64 -5.91 0.78
C GLY A 55 9.53 -6.30 -0.20
N GLN A 56 9.76 -7.37 -0.95
CA GLN A 56 8.76 -7.94 -1.87
C GLN A 56 7.46 -8.29 -1.17
N ALA A 57 7.57 -8.92 0.00
CA ALA A 57 6.44 -9.35 0.80
C ALA A 57 5.58 -8.15 1.24
N PHE A 58 6.21 -7.07 1.67
CA PHE A 58 5.54 -5.80 1.97
C PHE A 58 4.82 -5.23 0.74
N CYS A 59 5.53 -5.04 -0.37
CA CYS A 59 4.96 -4.46 -1.59
C CYS A 59 3.80 -5.30 -2.16
N HIS A 60 3.94 -6.63 -2.16
CA HIS A 60 2.88 -7.53 -2.60
C HIS A 60 1.64 -7.44 -1.71
N GLU A 61 1.80 -7.31 -0.40
CA GLU A 61 0.67 -7.14 0.49
C GLU A 61 -0.08 -5.84 0.21
N VAL A 62 0.64 -4.73 0.06
CA VAL A 62 0.06 -3.40 -0.18
C VAL A 62 -0.59 -3.29 -1.56
N PHE A 63 0.18 -3.54 -2.62
CA PHE A 63 -0.22 -3.20 -3.99
C PHE A 63 -1.02 -4.30 -4.69
N ILE A 64 -0.99 -5.54 -4.17
CA ILE A 64 -1.74 -6.67 -4.75
C ILE A 64 -2.83 -7.13 -3.78
N VAL A 65 -2.48 -7.63 -2.59
CA VAL A 65 -3.45 -8.27 -1.69
C VAL A 65 -4.49 -7.27 -1.19
N PHE A 66 -4.02 -6.14 -0.64
CA PHE A 66 -4.91 -5.13 -0.09
C PHE A 66 -5.71 -4.41 -1.19
N GLN A 67 -5.09 -4.09 -2.33
CA GLN A 67 -5.78 -3.54 -3.50
C GLN A 67 -6.88 -4.47 -4.02
N ASN A 68 -6.61 -5.77 -4.17
CA ASN A 68 -7.59 -6.74 -4.65
C ASN A 68 -8.73 -6.95 -3.65
N LYS A 69 -8.43 -6.91 -2.34
CA LYS A 69 -9.45 -6.99 -1.29
C LYS A 69 -10.33 -5.73 -1.21
N ASN A 70 -9.80 -4.59 -1.63
CA ASN A 70 -10.47 -3.29 -1.57
C ASN A 70 -10.48 -2.61 -2.95
N PRO A 71 -11.18 -3.17 -3.95
CA PRO A 71 -11.11 -2.70 -5.34
C PRO A 71 -11.63 -1.27 -5.54
N ASN A 72 -12.41 -0.76 -4.59
CA ASN A 72 -12.94 0.61 -4.60
C ASN A 72 -11.98 1.64 -4.00
N ILE A 73 -10.77 1.23 -3.60
CA ILE A 73 -9.73 2.13 -3.09
C ILE A 73 -8.68 2.28 -4.18
N LYS A 74 -8.29 3.51 -4.47
CA LYS A 74 -7.15 3.80 -5.33
C LYS A 74 -5.90 3.93 -4.47
N ILE A 75 -4.89 3.10 -4.71
CA ILE A 75 -3.59 3.19 -4.03
C ILE A 75 -2.57 3.82 -4.96
N ASN A 76 -1.99 4.94 -4.52
CA ASN A 76 -0.83 5.56 -5.16
C ASN A 76 0.35 5.62 -4.18
N TYR A 77 1.52 5.95 -4.69
CA TYR A 77 2.69 6.21 -3.87
C TYR A 77 3.46 7.43 -4.35
N ILE A 78 4.19 8.08 -3.43
CA ILE A 78 5.05 9.24 -3.69
C ILE A 78 6.37 9.11 -2.92
N ASN A 79 7.38 9.88 -3.32
CA ASN A 79 8.70 9.94 -2.70
C ASN A 79 9.41 8.58 -2.59
N ALA A 80 9.09 7.66 -3.49
CA ALA A 80 9.83 6.43 -3.63
C ALA A 80 11.16 6.73 -4.32
N ASN A 81 12.23 6.10 -3.82
CA ASN A 81 13.52 6.11 -4.48
C ASN A 81 13.59 4.96 -5.52
N GLU A 82 14.67 4.91 -6.30
CA GLU A 82 14.84 3.89 -7.36
C GLU A 82 14.72 2.44 -6.86
N ALA A 83 15.25 2.13 -5.66
CA ALA A 83 15.18 0.78 -5.10
C ALA A 83 13.73 0.40 -4.75
N VAL A 84 12.99 1.34 -4.14
CA VAL A 84 11.59 1.16 -3.78
C VAL A 84 10.72 1.07 -5.05
N ASP A 85 10.89 1.97 -6.01
CA ASP A 85 10.19 1.95 -7.29
C ASP A 85 10.43 0.64 -8.05
N GLY A 86 11.68 0.20 -8.12
CA GLY A 86 12.06 -1.07 -8.74
C GLY A 86 11.34 -2.25 -8.08
N MET A 87 11.24 -2.26 -6.75
CA MET A 87 10.52 -3.30 -6.03
C MET A 87 9.01 -3.29 -6.32
N ILE A 88 8.38 -2.12 -6.27
CA ILE A 88 6.93 -1.97 -6.52
C ILE A 88 6.61 -2.41 -7.96
N ASN A 89 7.36 -1.91 -8.93
CA ASN A 89 7.18 -2.25 -10.35
C ASN A 89 7.36 -3.75 -10.61
N ARG A 90 8.36 -4.38 -9.97
CA ARG A 90 8.58 -5.83 -10.07
C ARG A 90 7.36 -6.62 -9.59
N VAL A 91 6.78 -6.24 -8.46
CA VAL A 91 5.58 -6.88 -7.90
C VAL A 91 4.39 -6.70 -8.83
N LEU A 92 4.13 -5.48 -9.29
CA LEU A 92 3.01 -5.19 -10.20
C LEU A 92 3.13 -5.96 -11.52
N ASN A 93 4.32 -5.99 -12.12
CA ASN A 93 4.55 -6.70 -13.37
C ASN A 93 4.41 -8.22 -13.21
N THR A 94 4.91 -8.78 -12.10
CA THR A 94 4.74 -10.21 -11.81
C THR A 94 3.26 -10.57 -11.69
N SER A 95 2.46 -9.76 -11.00
CA SER A 95 1.02 -10.01 -10.86
C SER A 95 0.25 -9.88 -12.18
N LYS A 96 0.61 -8.93 -13.05
CA LYS A 96 -0.02 -8.78 -14.37
C LYS A 96 0.17 -10.05 -15.21
N ILE A 97 1.38 -10.59 -15.23
CA ILE A 97 1.71 -11.82 -15.96
C ILE A 97 0.90 -13.03 -15.45
N LEU A 98 0.67 -13.11 -14.14
CA LEU A 98 -0.11 -14.20 -13.54
C LEU A 98 -1.61 -14.10 -13.87
N ASN A 99 -2.16 -12.89 -13.98
CA ASN A 99 -3.58 -12.69 -14.27
C ASN A 99 -3.93 -12.73 -15.78
N SER A 100 -2.92 -12.75 -16.65
CA SER A 100 -3.09 -12.84 -18.11
C SER A 100 -3.01 -14.27 -18.67
N LYS A 101 -2.92 -15.28 -17.80
CA LYS A 101 -2.94 -16.71 -18.14
C LYS A 101 -4.25 -17.33 -17.69
#